data_AF-A0A967LGD4-F1
#
_entry.id   AF-A0A967LGD4-F1
#
_cell.length_a   1.000
_cell.length_b   1.000
_cell.length_c   1.000
_cell.angle_alpha   90.00
_cell.angle_beta   90.00
_cell.angle_gamma   90.00
#
_symmetry.space_group_name_H-M   'P 1'
#
loop_
_entity.id
_entity.type
_entity.pdbx_description
1 polymer ?
#
loop_
_entity_poly.entity_id
_entity_poly.type
_entity_poly.pdbx_seq_one_letter_code
_entity_poly.pdbx_strand_id
1 'polypeptide(L)' 'MNNPENQTPLARLLRDVLEQKSGITFADFMAQCLYHPEHGYYVVPRDRIGKSGDFFTSSSVHALFGRLVSRQLVEMAEL' A
#
# COMPACT_ATOMS: atom_id res chain seq x y z
N MET A 1 24.31 6.74 -7.50
CA MET A 1 23.06 6.79 -6.69
C MET A 1 22.77 5.47 -5.94
N ASN A 2 23.75 4.57 -5.72
CA ASN A 2 23.61 3.42 -4.83
C ASN A 2 24.53 3.63 -3.61
N ASN A 3 23.99 4.14 -2.50
CA ASN A 3 24.68 4.09 -1.21
C ASN A 3 24.26 2.79 -0.51
N PRO A 4 25.15 1.80 -0.31
CA PRO A 4 24.82 0.55 0.37
C PRO A 4 24.31 0.75 1.81
N GLU A 5 24.61 1.89 2.44
CA GLU A 5 24.15 2.21 3.80
C GLU A 5 22.67 2.57 3.90
N ASN A 6 21.97 2.82 2.79
CA ASN A 6 20.56 3.26 2.79
C ASN A 6 19.57 2.19 2.29
N GLN A 7 19.96 0.91 2.40
CA GLN A 7 19.15 -0.20 1.91
C GLN A 7 18.17 -0.70 2.98
N THR A 8 16.88 -0.67 2.65
CA THR A 8 15.83 -1.24 3.51
C THR A 8 16.00 -2.77 3.63
N PRO A 9 15.54 -3.38 4.74
CA PRO A 9 15.54 -4.83 4.89
C PRO A 9 14.88 -5.57 3.73
N LEU A 10 13.74 -5.06 3.24
CA LEU A 10 13.05 -5.62 2.07
C LEU A 10 13.88 -5.55 0.78
N ALA A 11 14.63 -4.46 0.57
CA ALA A 11 15.49 -4.33 -0.61
C ALA A 11 16.67 -5.31 -0.59
N ARG A 12 17.10 -5.78 0.59
CA ARG A 12 18.09 -6.88 0.70
C ARG A 12 17.46 -8.20 0.30
N LEU A 13 16.33 -8.58 0.91
CA LEU A 13 15.60 -9.81 0.61
C LEU A 13 15.24 -9.95 -0.88
N LEU A 14 14.76 -8.86 -1.51
CA LEU A 14 14.41 -8.88 -2.93
C LEU A 14 15.62 -9.09 -3.85
N ARG A 15 16.81 -8.64 -3.45
CA ARG A 15 18.03 -8.92 -4.22
C ARG A 15 18.46 -10.36 -4.10
N ASP A 16 18.40 -10.94 -2.91
CA ASP A 16 18.70 -12.36 -2.71
C ASP A 16 17.79 -13.23 -3.60
N VAL A 17 16.50 -12.86 -3.72
CA VAL A 17 15.55 -13.54 -4.63
C VAL A 17 15.94 -13.37 -6.10
N LEU A 18 16.36 -12.17 -6.51
CA LEU A 18 16.80 -11.86 -7.87
C LEU A 18 18.15 -12.48 -8.25
N GLU A 19 18.97 -12.85 -7.27
CA GLU A 19 20.21 -13.59 -7.51
C GLU A 19 19.93 -15.09 -7.73
N GLN A 20 18.91 -15.62 -7.07
CA GLN A 20 18.51 -17.04 -7.18
C GLN A 20 17.58 -17.32 -8.37
N LYS A 21 16.79 -16.33 -8.79
CA LYS A 21 15.87 -16.40 -9.93
C LYS A 21 16.32 -15.42 -11.01
N SER A 22 16.18 -15.75 -12.28
CA SER A 22 16.57 -14.87 -13.41
C SER A 22 15.79 -13.54 -13.52
N GLY A 23 14.91 -13.24 -12.56
CA GLY A 23 14.12 -12.04 -12.47
C GLY A 23 12.85 -12.26 -11.64
N ILE A 24 12.14 -11.16 -11.35
CA ILE A 24 10.77 -11.17 -10.84
C ILE A 24 9.92 -10.25 -11.72
N THR A 25 8.62 -10.53 -11.81
CA THR A 25 7.71 -9.61 -12.48
C THR A 25 7.55 -8.33 -11.67
N PHE A 26 7.14 -7.24 -12.31
CA PHE A 26 6.79 -6.02 -11.58
C PHE A 26 5.62 -6.25 -10.60
N ALA A 27 4.68 -7.12 -10.96
CA ALA A 27 3.57 -7.50 -10.08
C ALA A 27 4.07 -8.16 -8.79
N ASP A 28 5.02 -9.11 -8.89
CA ASP A 28 5.60 -9.77 -7.72
C ASP A 28 6.41 -8.78 -6.87
N PHE A 29 7.20 -7.92 -7.51
CA PHE A 29 7.91 -6.84 -6.81
C PHE A 29 6.95 -5.94 -6.03
N MET A 30 5.87 -5.49 -6.66
CA MET A 30 4.86 -4.65 -6.02
C MET A 30 4.13 -5.39 -4.90
N ALA A 31 3.83 -6.68 -5.07
CA ALA A 31 3.24 -7.49 -4.02
C ALA A 31 4.13 -7.51 -2.76
N GLN A 32 5.44 -7.64 -2.93
CA GLN A 32 6.38 -7.57 -1.80
C GLN A 32 6.44 -6.17 -1.18
N CYS A 33 6.59 -5.12 -2.00
CA CYS A 33 6.63 -3.74 -1.50
C CYS A 33 5.36 -3.32 -0.73
N LEU A 34 4.20 -3.76 -1.19
CA LEU A 34 2.92 -3.39 -0.60
C LEU A 34 2.54 -4.29 0.58
N TYR A 35 2.82 -5.59 0.49
CA TYR A 35 2.21 -6.61 1.36
C TYR A 35 3.18 -7.60 2.01
N HIS A 36 4.51 -7.39 1.95
CA HIS A 36 5.45 -8.24 2.69
C HIS A 36 5.06 -8.30 4.19
N PRO A 37 5.01 -9.49 4.81
CA PRO A 37 4.50 -9.64 6.19
C PRO A 37 5.19 -8.75 7.24
N GLU A 38 6.48 -8.47 7.06
CA GLU A 38 7.26 -7.68 8.02
C GLU A 38 7.61 -6.26 7.54
N HIS A 39 7.50 -6.00 6.23
CA HIS A 39 8.09 -4.80 5.61
C HIS A 39 7.17 -4.13 4.59
N GLY A 40 6.00 -4.72 4.33
CA GLY A 40 5.05 -4.23 3.35
C GLY A 40 4.46 -2.90 3.81
N TYR A 41 4.38 -1.96 2.88
CA TYR A 41 3.84 -0.63 3.12
C TYR A 41 2.46 -0.66 3.80
N TYR A 42 1.58 -1.59 3.39
CA TYR A 42 0.24 -1.74 3.96
C TYR A 42 0.16 -2.65 5.21
N VAL A 43 1.24 -3.33 5.58
CA VAL A 43 1.28 -4.26 6.71
C VAL A 43 1.87 -3.60 7.96
N VAL A 44 3.00 -2.91 7.84
CA VAL A 44 3.69 -2.30 8.98
C VAL A 44 2.87 -1.12 9.56
N PRO A 45 2.61 -1.06 10.88
CA PRO A 45 1.86 0.03 11.49
C PRO A 45 2.52 1.39 11.21
N ARG A 46 1.78 2.29 10.54
CA ARG A 46 2.21 3.64 10.20
C ARG A 46 1.00 4.51 9.97
N ASP A 47 1.09 5.79 10.31
CA ASP A 47 0.09 6.78 9.89
C ASP A 47 0.23 7.01 8.39
N ARG A 48 -0.67 6.42 7.59
CA ARG A 48 -0.66 6.53 6.13
C ARG A 48 -1.67 7.54 5.59
N ILE A 49 -2.75 7.78 6.34
CA ILE A 49 -3.87 8.61 5.91
C ILE A 49 -3.85 9.94 6.66
N GLY A 50 -4.01 11.04 5.93
CA GLY A 50 -4.22 12.37 6.49
C GLY A 50 -2.98 13.27 6.45
N LYS A 51 -3.03 14.38 7.19
CA LYS A 51 -1.99 15.44 7.15
C LYS A 51 -0.59 14.94 7.54
N SER A 52 -0.52 13.96 8.45
CA SER A 52 0.73 13.33 8.90
C SER A 52 1.05 12.06 8.13
N GLY A 53 0.17 11.63 7.22
CA GLY A 53 0.33 10.45 6.38
C GLY A 53 0.76 10.80 4.97
N ASP A 54 0.79 9.77 4.11
CA ASP A 54 1.28 9.90 2.75
C ASP A 54 0.18 10.35 1.77
N PHE A 55 -1.10 10.11 2.09
CA PHE A 55 -2.22 10.48 1.23
C PHE A 55 -3.53 10.74 1.99
N PHE A 56 -4.48 11.38 1.31
CA PHE A 56 -5.88 11.45 1.74
C PHE A 56 -6.73 10.52 0.88
N THR A 57 -7.75 9.93 1.49
CA THR A 57 -8.86 9.26 0.79
C THR A 57 -10.13 10.08 0.93
N SER A 58 -11.11 9.93 0.02
CA SER A 58 -12.37 10.70 0.08
C SER A 58 -13.09 10.54 1.42
N SER A 59 -13.04 9.35 2.01
CA SER A 59 -13.60 9.07 3.34
C SER A 59 -12.88 9.81 4.49
N SER A 60 -11.61 10.17 4.31
CA SER A 60 -10.80 10.89 5.29
C SER A 60 -10.96 12.41 5.26
N VAL A 61 -11.54 12.96 4.17
CA VAL A 61 -11.66 14.42 3.97
C VAL A 61 -12.92 14.97 4.64
N HIS A 62 -14.08 14.34 4.42
CA HIS A 62 -15.34 14.82 4.99
C HIS A 62 -16.40 13.72 5.07
N ALA A 63 -17.22 13.75 6.14
CA ALA A 63 -18.29 12.76 6.39
C ALA A 63 -19.37 12.71 5.29
N LEU A 64 -19.44 13.72 4.42
CA LEU A 64 -20.39 13.75 3.31
C LEU A 64 -20.18 12.59 2.33
N PHE A 65 -18.93 12.15 2.10
CA PHE A 65 -18.66 11.01 1.21
C PHE A 65 -19.40 9.75 1.67
N GLY A 66 -19.31 9.40 2.96
CA GLY A 66 -20.02 8.25 3.53
C GLY A 66 -21.54 8.40 3.46
N ARG A 67 -22.08 9.60 3.70
CA ARG A 67 -23.52 9.86 3.59
C ARG A 67 -24.07 9.64 2.18
N LEU A 68 -23.34 10.09 1.16
CA LEU A 68 -23.75 9.91 -0.24
C LEU A 68 -23.66 8.44 -0.68
N VAL A 69 -22.57 7.74 -0.33
CA VAL A 69 -22.43 6.30 -0.60
C VAL A 69 -23.56 5.51 0.08
N SER A 70 -23.88 5.81 1.34
CA SER A 70 -24.98 5.15 2.05
C SER A 70 -26.33 5.36 1.36
N ARG A 71 -26.61 6.58 0.90
CA ARG A 71 -27.85 6.86 0.16
C ARG A 71 -27.93 6.05 -1.13
N GLN A 72 -26.84 5.98 -1.89
CA GLN A 72 -26.79 5.20 -3.13
C GLN A 72 -27.00 3.70 -2.88
N LEU A 73 -26.44 3.15 -1.80
CA LEU A 73 -26.64 1.74 -1.44
C LEU A 73 -28.10 1.42 -1.10
N VAL A 74 -28.81 2.35 -0.43
CA VAL A 74 -30.25 2.19 -0.16
C VAL A 74 -31.05 2.21 -1.46
N GLU A 75 -30.79 3.18 -2.34
CA GLU A 75 -31.45 3.27 -3.64
C GLU A 75 -31.23 1.99 -4.48
N MET A 76 -30.01 1.45 -4.50
CA MET A 76 -29.69 0.21 -5.20
C MET A 76 -30.41 -1.02 -4.63
N ALA A 77 -30.70 -1.03 -3.32
CA ALA A 77 -31.38 -2.14 -2.66
C ALA A 77 -32.90 -2.14 -2.86
N GLU A 78 -33.47 -1.00 -3.28
CA GLU A 78 -34.90 -0.81 -3.54
C GLU A 78 -35.29 -1.07 -5.01
N LEU A 79 -34.30 -1.35 -5.88
CA LEU A 79 -34.47 -1.76 -7.29
C LEU A 79 -34.77 -3.26 -7.43
#